data_AF-A0A0J1DE82-F1
#
_entry.id   AF-A0A0J1DE82-F1
#
_cell.length_a   1.000
_cell.length_b   1.000
_cell.length_c   1.000
_cell.angle_alpha   90.00
_cell.angle_beta   90.00
_cell.angle_gamma   90.00
#
_symmetry.space_group_name_H-M   'P 1'
#
loop_
_entity.id
_entity.type
_entity.pdbx_description
1 polymer ?
#
loop_
_entity_poly.entity_id
_entity_poly.type
_entity_poly.pdbx_seq_one_letter_code
_entity_poly.pdbx_strand_id
1 'polypeptide(L)'
;MCAMSMALGLGLAGGACAQTAAVPAEKQALVKRVLAKMALDSVGVQMLQAPVAELVRQSRVVVSSRVPAEKQEAAMKDVTAEATKFLDQEMPPLRASTQAVVQANVAPLLAQKFSTEELKQLADILEAPVLAKFETLVPEMKKTVGENVAKANGAQIEPKMTELQNRVGLRLRAAVGQ
;
A
#
# COMPACT_ATOMS: atom_id res chain seq x y z
N MET A 1 50.30 26.62 -64.60
CA MET A 1 49.12 27.33 -65.13
C MET A 1 47.89 26.73 -64.45
N CYS A 2 47.07 27.60 -63.86
CA CYS A 2 45.67 27.48 -63.39
C CYS A 2 45.15 26.09 -62.95
N ALA A 3 44.90 25.87 -61.65
CA ALA A 3 43.71 26.28 -60.89
C ALA A 3 42.50 25.34 -61.09
N MET A 4 42.07 24.65 -60.02
CA MET A 4 40.66 24.63 -59.62
C MET A 4 40.52 24.07 -58.19
N SER A 5 39.91 24.88 -57.33
CA SER A 5 39.57 24.63 -55.94
C SER A 5 38.36 23.70 -55.79
N MET A 6 38.31 22.88 -54.74
CA MET A 6 37.04 22.44 -54.17
C MET A 6 37.17 22.25 -52.65
N ALA A 7 36.50 23.13 -51.91
CA ALA A 7 36.43 23.14 -50.46
C ALA A 7 35.47 22.04 -49.97
N LEU A 8 35.92 21.22 -49.02
CA LEU A 8 35.05 20.31 -48.27
C LEU A 8 34.98 20.80 -46.82
N GLY A 9 33.92 21.54 -46.51
CA GLY A 9 33.56 21.90 -45.15
C GLY A 9 32.95 20.70 -44.43
N LEU A 10 33.68 20.11 -43.50
CA LEU A 10 33.15 19.10 -42.58
C LEU A 10 32.41 19.82 -41.44
N GLY A 11 31.07 19.77 -41.47
CA GLY A 11 30.22 20.23 -40.39
C GLY A 11 30.35 19.33 -39.15
N LEU A 12 30.67 19.93 -38.02
CA LEU A 12 30.55 19.30 -36.70
C LEU A 12 29.05 19.10 -36.39
N ALA A 13 28.55 17.88 -36.57
CA ALA A 13 27.31 17.46 -35.96
C ALA A 13 27.56 17.25 -34.45
N GLY A 14 27.28 18.28 -33.66
CA GLY A 14 27.22 18.19 -32.20
C GLY A 14 26.08 17.26 -31.80
N GLY A 15 26.39 16.00 -31.53
CA GLY A 15 25.50 15.09 -30.81
C GLY A 15 25.30 15.62 -29.41
N ALA A 16 24.18 16.30 -29.18
CA ALA A 16 23.68 16.59 -27.84
C ALA A 16 23.26 15.26 -27.21
N CYS A 17 24.21 14.53 -26.61
CA CYS A 17 23.88 13.63 -25.52
C CYS A 17 23.18 14.49 -24.47
N ALA A 18 21.87 14.34 -24.34
CA ALA A 18 21.14 14.81 -23.17
C ALA A 18 21.77 14.10 -21.96
N GLN A 19 22.79 14.72 -21.37
CA GLN A 19 23.28 14.35 -20.06
C GLN A 19 22.09 14.60 -19.14
N THR A 20 21.43 13.54 -18.69
CA THR A 20 20.55 13.61 -17.54
C THR A 20 21.38 14.21 -16.42
N ALA A 21 21.21 15.51 -16.19
CA ALA A 21 21.89 16.21 -15.11
C ALA A 21 21.59 15.42 -13.83
N ALA A 22 22.66 15.03 -13.13
CA ALA A 22 22.50 14.33 -11.87
C ALA A 22 21.58 15.15 -10.96
N VAL A 23 20.60 14.49 -10.33
CA VAL A 23 19.68 15.16 -9.41
C VAL A 23 20.51 15.85 -8.33
N PRO A 24 20.33 17.16 -8.08
CA PRO A 24 21.11 17.88 -7.07
C PRO A 24 21.00 17.21 -5.69
N ALA A 25 22.09 17.21 -4.93
CA ALA A 25 22.15 16.52 -3.63
C ALA A 25 21.08 17.00 -2.64
N GLU A 26 20.79 18.30 -2.62
CA GLU A 26 19.70 18.89 -1.82
C GLU A 26 18.34 18.30 -2.20
N LYS A 27 18.05 18.22 -3.50
CA LYS A 27 16.81 17.65 -4.00
C LYS A 27 16.70 16.16 -3.65
N GLN A 28 17.79 15.40 -3.73
CA GLN A 28 17.81 14.00 -3.29
C GLN A 28 17.53 13.86 -1.78
N ALA A 29 18.06 14.75 -0.94
CA ALA A 29 17.80 14.74 0.50
C ALA A 29 16.32 14.99 0.82
N LEU A 30 15.68 15.91 0.10
CA LEU A 30 14.24 16.18 0.25
C LEU A 30 13.38 14.99 -0.21
N VAL A 31 13.74 14.33 -1.33
CA VAL A 31 13.07 13.09 -1.76
C VAL A 31 13.15 12.01 -0.66
N LYS A 32 14.32 11.83 -0.03
CA LYS A 32 14.48 10.86 1.07
C LYS A 32 13.58 11.19 2.25
N ARG A 33 13.46 12.46 2.63
CA ARG A 33 12.54 12.92 3.70
C ARG A 33 11.08 12.59 3.39
N VAL A 34 10.62 12.89 2.17
CA VAL A 34 9.26 12.55 1.72
C VAL A 34 9.04 11.03 1.76
N LEU A 35 9.94 10.25 1.17
CA LEU A 35 9.82 8.79 1.14
C LEU A 35 9.75 8.16 2.53
N ALA A 36 10.52 8.69 3.50
CA ALA A 36 10.51 8.20 4.88
C ALA A 36 9.13 8.35 5.56
N LYS A 37 8.25 9.23 5.06
CA LYS A 37 6.90 9.44 5.59
C LYS A 37 5.81 8.68 4.86
N MET A 38 6.07 8.18 3.64
CA MET A 38 5.06 7.50 2.83
C MET A 38 4.81 6.03 3.22
N ALA A 39 5.65 5.44 4.09
CA ALA A 39 5.53 4.05 4.55
C ALA A 39 5.40 3.01 3.42
N LEU A 40 6.07 3.23 2.28
CA LEU A 40 5.95 2.39 1.08
C LEU A 40 6.47 0.96 1.26
N ASP A 41 7.32 0.71 2.26
CA ASP A 41 7.77 -0.64 2.61
C ASP A 41 6.59 -1.56 3.01
N SER A 42 5.50 -0.98 3.52
CA SER A 42 4.28 -1.72 3.85
C SER A 42 3.58 -2.32 2.63
N VAL A 43 3.83 -1.81 1.42
CA VAL A 43 3.22 -2.33 0.19
C VAL A 43 3.71 -3.76 -0.06
N GLY A 44 5.02 -3.98 -0.03
CA GLY A 44 5.60 -5.32 -0.20
C GLY A 44 5.13 -6.28 0.89
N VAL A 45 5.10 -5.83 2.14
CA VAL A 45 4.59 -6.63 3.27
C VAL A 45 3.14 -7.07 3.03
N GLN A 46 2.27 -6.16 2.58
CA GLN A 46 0.87 -6.47 2.31
C GLN A 46 0.70 -7.45 1.14
N MET A 47 1.55 -7.37 0.11
CA MET A 47 1.53 -8.32 -1.02
C MET A 47 1.77 -9.77 -0.57
N LEU A 48 2.53 -9.98 0.50
CA LEU A 48 2.78 -11.32 1.06
C LEU A 48 1.75 -11.71 2.13
N GLN A 49 1.37 -10.78 3.01
CA GLN A 49 0.47 -11.07 4.12
C GLN A 49 -0.96 -11.37 3.66
N ALA A 50 -1.47 -10.67 2.63
CA ALA A 50 -2.83 -10.87 2.14
C ALA A 50 -3.10 -12.32 1.67
N PRO A 51 -2.30 -12.92 0.76
CA PRO A 51 -2.52 -14.31 0.35
C PRO A 51 -2.31 -15.32 1.48
N VAL A 52 -1.37 -15.07 2.40
CA VAL A 52 -1.15 -15.95 3.56
C VAL A 52 -2.37 -15.91 4.51
N ALA A 53 -2.90 -14.73 4.81
CA ALA A 53 -4.10 -14.58 5.63
C ALA A 53 -5.31 -15.28 4.98
N GLU A 54 -5.45 -15.18 3.67
CA GLU A 54 -6.50 -15.88 2.91
C GLU A 54 -6.34 -17.40 2.99
N LEU A 55 -5.11 -17.92 2.86
CA LEU A 55 -4.83 -19.35 3.00
C LEU A 55 -5.19 -19.88 4.40
N VAL A 56 -4.89 -19.12 5.46
CA VAL A 56 -5.28 -19.46 6.83
C VAL A 56 -6.81 -19.43 7.00
N ARG A 57 -7.48 -18.44 6.40
CA ARG A 57 -8.95 -18.33 6.43
C ARG A 57 -9.62 -19.52 5.72
N GLN A 58 -9.13 -19.90 4.54
CA GLN A 58 -9.62 -21.06 3.79
C GLN A 58 -9.37 -22.36 4.56
N SER A 59 -8.19 -22.50 5.17
CA SER A 59 -7.86 -23.64 6.03
C SER A 59 -8.84 -23.79 7.18
N ARG A 60 -9.29 -22.68 7.80
CA ARG A 60 -10.32 -22.72 8.86
C ARG A 60 -11.64 -23.33 8.39
N VAL A 61 -12.08 -23.01 7.17
CA VAL A 61 -13.30 -23.59 6.59
C VAL A 61 -13.14 -25.10 6.39
N VAL A 62 -11.98 -25.54 5.88
CA VAL A 62 -11.68 -26.96 5.69
C VAL A 62 -11.60 -27.70 7.01
N VAL A 63 -10.89 -27.14 8.00
CA VAL A 63 -10.75 -27.75 9.34
C VAL A 63 -12.09 -27.88 10.03
N SER A 64 -12.89 -26.81 10.05
CA SER A 64 -14.22 -26.84 10.68
C SER A 64 -15.20 -27.83 10.05
N SER A 65 -15.06 -28.12 8.75
CA SER A 65 -15.97 -29.02 8.01
C SER A 65 -15.48 -30.47 7.92
N ARG A 66 -14.17 -30.72 8.00
CA ARG A 66 -13.58 -32.06 7.70
C ARG A 66 -12.79 -32.67 8.85
N VAL A 67 -12.42 -31.90 9.88
CA VAL A 67 -11.61 -32.40 11.00
C VAL A 67 -12.51 -32.62 12.22
N PRO A 68 -12.38 -33.77 12.93
CA PRO A 68 -13.10 -33.99 14.19
C PRO A 68 -12.88 -32.86 15.19
N ALA A 69 -13.92 -32.46 15.92
CA ALA A 69 -13.93 -31.27 16.77
C ALA A 69 -12.74 -31.22 17.76
N GLU A 70 -12.41 -32.36 18.36
CA GLU A 70 -11.31 -32.53 19.31
C GLU A 70 -9.91 -32.34 18.70
N LYS A 71 -9.79 -32.32 17.37
CA LYS A 71 -8.53 -32.11 16.62
C LYS A 71 -8.46 -30.76 15.91
N GLN A 72 -9.55 -30.00 15.85
CA GLN A 72 -9.62 -28.77 15.07
C GLN A 72 -8.66 -27.69 15.57
N GLU A 73 -8.56 -27.51 16.90
CA GLU A 73 -7.66 -26.51 17.49
C GLU A 73 -6.19 -26.83 17.18
N ALA A 74 -5.76 -28.08 17.41
CA ALA A 74 -4.41 -28.52 17.12
C ALA A 74 -4.08 -28.35 15.62
N ALA A 75 -4.98 -28.76 14.73
CA ALA A 75 -4.80 -28.59 13.29
C ALA A 75 -4.67 -27.11 12.88
N MET A 76 -5.49 -26.21 13.46
CA MET A 76 -5.39 -24.77 13.19
C MET A 76 -4.10 -24.15 13.75
N LYS A 77 -3.60 -24.66 14.87
CA LYS A 77 -2.33 -24.22 15.44
C LYS A 77 -1.17 -24.57 14.51
N ASP A 78 -1.15 -25.78 13.97
CA ASP A 78 -0.12 -26.22 13.02
C ASP A 78 -0.15 -25.39 11.72
N VAL A 79 -1.34 -25.14 11.16
CA VAL A 79 -1.52 -24.25 10.00
C VAL A 79 -0.98 -22.84 10.27
N THR A 80 -1.29 -22.28 11.45
CA THR A 80 -0.86 -20.93 11.82
C THR A 80 0.66 -20.87 12.05
N ALA A 81 1.24 -21.93 12.61
CA ALA A 81 2.68 -22.04 12.82
C ALA A 81 3.43 -22.08 11.47
N GLU A 82 2.97 -22.85 10.50
CA GLU A 82 3.60 -22.90 9.18
C GLU A 82 3.46 -21.57 8.42
N ALA A 83 2.29 -20.93 8.51
CA ALA A 83 2.09 -19.59 7.95
C ALA A 83 3.04 -18.55 8.57
N THR A 84 3.24 -18.59 9.89
CA THR A 84 4.16 -17.68 10.60
C THR A 84 5.60 -17.92 10.17
N LYS A 85 6.03 -19.18 10.14
CA LYS A 85 7.38 -19.57 9.69
C LYS A 85 7.65 -19.09 8.25
N PHE A 86 6.70 -19.26 7.35
CA PHE A 86 6.81 -18.77 5.97
C PHE A 86 6.99 -17.24 5.94
N LEU A 87 6.17 -16.50 6.68
CA LEU A 87 6.31 -15.05 6.77
C LEU A 87 7.67 -14.65 7.34
N ASP A 88 8.13 -15.28 8.41
CA ASP A 88 9.42 -14.97 9.03
C ASP A 88 10.61 -15.17 8.09
N GLN A 89 10.53 -16.19 7.22
CA GLN A 89 11.54 -16.49 6.21
C GLN A 89 11.53 -15.50 5.04
N GLU A 90 10.33 -15.18 4.54
CA GLU A 90 10.18 -14.43 3.28
C GLU A 90 10.11 -12.91 3.47
N MET A 91 9.73 -12.44 4.66
CA MET A 91 9.54 -11.00 4.90
C MET A 91 10.85 -10.18 4.80
N PRO A 92 12.01 -10.62 5.36
CA PRO A 92 13.25 -9.85 5.25
C PRO A 92 13.71 -9.59 3.80
N PRO A 93 13.86 -10.60 2.92
CA PRO A 93 14.27 -10.35 1.53
C PRO A 93 13.21 -9.54 0.76
N LEU A 94 11.92 -9.71 1.06
CA LEU A 94 10.85 -8.93 0.43
C LEU A 94 10.88 -7.45 0.84
N ARG A 95 11.17 -7.14 2.12
CA ARG A 95 11.38 -5.75 2.55
C ARG A 95 12.57 -5.12 1.84
N ALA A 96 13.68 -5.84 1.74
CA ALA A 96 14.88 -5.36 1.06
C ALA A 96 14.61 -5.09 -0.44
N SER A 97 13.90 -6.00 -1.13
CA SER A 97 13.54 -5.78 -2.53
C SER A 97 12.55 -4.63 -2.72
N THR A 98 11.58 -4.48 -1.81
CA THR A 98 10.64 -3.35 -1.81
C THR A 98 11.37 -2.02 -1.65
N GLN A 99 12.30 -1.94 -0.69
CA GLN A 99 13.12 -0.75 -0.49
C GLN A 99 13.95 -0.44 -1.73
N ALA A 100 14.54 -1.46 -2.37
CA ALA A 100 15.29 -1.28 -3.61
C ALA A 100 14.41 -0.73 -4.75
N VAL A 101 13.18 -1.26 -4.90
CA VAL A 101 12.20 -0.76 -5.89
C VAL A 101 11.79 0.68 -5.59
N VAL A 102 11.57 1.03 -4.32
CA VAL A 102 11.26 2.42 -3.92
C VAL A 102 12.41 3.36 -4.33
N GLN A 103 13.66 2.98 -4.05
CA GLN A 103 14.82 3.80 -4.41
C GLN A 103 15.06 3.87 -5.93
N ALA A 104 14.87 2.77 -6.65
CA ALA A 104 15.14 2.71 -8.10
C ALA A 104 14.03 3.34 -8.94
N ASN A 105 12.77 3.26 -8.51
CA ASN A 105 11.63 3.61 -9.35
C ASN A 105 10.82 4.80 -8.81
N VAL A 106 10.70 4.94 -7.49
CA VAL A 106 9.86 5.99 -6.89
C VAL A 106 10.68 7.25 -6.59
N ALA A 107 11.91 7.10 -6.09
CA ALA A 107 12.77 8.26 -5.81
C ALA A 107 13.04 9.12 -7.06
N PRO A 108 13.37 8.56 -8.25
CA PRO A 108 13.54 9.35 -9.46
C PRO A 108 12.23 9.97 -9.94
N LEU A 109 11.10 9.28 -9.74
CA LEU A 109 9.79 9.82 -10.09
C LEU A 109 9.48 11.08 -9.28
N LEU A 110 9.72 11.07 -7.96
CA LEU A 110 9.57 12.26 -7.11
C LEU A 110 10.53 13.38 -7.54
N ALA A 111 11.79 13.04 -7.81
CA ALA A 111 12.79 14.02 -8.26
C ALA A 111 12.47 14.65 -9.61
N GLN A 112 11.78 13.93 -10.51
CA GLN A 112 11.38 14.43 -11.82
C GLN A 112 10.10 15.27 -11.74
N LYS A 113 9.12 14.85 -10.92
CA LYS A 113 7.76 15.41 -10.93
C LYS A 113 7.58 16.66 -10.07
N PHE A 114 8.47 16.87 -9.10
CA PHE A 114 8.38 18.00 -8.18
C PHE A 114 9.63 18.87 -8.26
N SER A 115 9.50 20.18 -8.05
CA SER A 115 10.63 21.08 -7.85
C SER A 115 11.31 20.84 -6.49
N THR A 116 12.47 21.46 -6.27
CA THR A 116 13.14 21.42 -4.96
C THR A 116 12.28 22.08 -3.89
N GLU A 117 11.64 23.20 -4.22
CA GLU A 117 10.77 23.96 -3.34
C GLU A 117 9.51 23.17 -2.97
N GLU A 118 8.88 22.50 -3.93
CA GLU A 118 7.70 21.66 -3.70
C GLU A 118 8.04 20.45 -2.83
N LEU A 119 9.17 19.78 -3.08
CA LEU A 119 9.63 18.67 -2.23
C LEU A 119 9.93 19.13 -0.81
N LYS A 120 10.45 20.36 -0.64
CA LYS A 120 10.67 20.96 0.67
C LYS A 120 9.34 21.19 1.39
N GLN A 121 8.38 21.83 0.74
CA GLN A 121 7.06 22.07 1.31
C GLN A 121 6.39 20.75 1.69
N LEU A 122 6.44 19.75 0.82
CA LEU A 122 5.86 18.43 1.06
C LEU A 122 6.53 17.74 2.26
N ALA A 123 7.87 17.73 2.33
CA ALA A 123 8.60 17.17 3.46
C ALA A 123 8.23 17.89 4.78
N ASP A 124 8.17 19.22 4.76
CA ASP A 124 7.86 20.03 5.95
C ASP A 124 6.40 19.77 6.42
N ILE A 125 5.44 19.59 5.50
CA ILE A 125 4.05 19.22 5.84
C ILE A 125 3.99 17.81 6.46
N LEU A 126 4.63 16.82 5.82
CA LEU A 126 4.62 15.43 6.27
C LEU A 126 5.36 15.22 7.60
N GLU A 127 6.30 16.09 7.93
CA GLU A 127 7.03 16.09 9.20
C GLU A 127 6.37 16.96 10.27
N ALA A 128 5.33 17.71 9.93
CA ALA A 128 4.71 18.66 10.84
C ALA A 128 4.12 17.93 12.08
N PRO A 129 4.52 18.29 13.31
CA PRO A 129 3.96 17.68 14.52
C PRO A 129 2.44 17.87 14.64
N VAL A 130 1.93 18.97 14.08
CA VAL A 130 0.49 19.25 14.02
C VAL A 130 -0.25 18.24 13.12
N LEU A 131 0.36 17.81 12.01
CA LEU A 131 -0.22 16.78 11.14
C LEU A 131 -0.26 15.44 11.89
N ALA A 132 0.84 15.05 12.54
CA ALA A 132 0.88 13.83 13.34
C ALA A 132 -0.19 13.85 14.47
N LYS A 133 -0.33 14.97 15.20
CA LYS A 133 -1.37 15.14 16.21
C LYS A 133 -2.78 15.06 15.62
N PHE A 134 -3.00 15.63 14.44
CA PHE A 134 -4.29 15.53 13.77
C PHE A 134 -4.61 14.08 13.40
N GLU A 135 -3.66 13.34 12.83
CA GLU A 135 -3.81 11.93 12.47
C GLU A 135 -4.15 11.04 13.66
N THR A 136 -3.55 11.29 14.84
CA THR A 136 -3.90 10.52 16.05
C THR A 136 -5.30 10.80 16.59
N LEU A 137 -5.89 11.97 16.28
CA LEU A 137 -7.25 12.34 16.68
C LEU A 137 -8.33 11.80 15.73
N VAL A 138 -8.00 11.50 14.47
CA VAL A 138 -8.98 11.04 13.47
C VAL A 138 -9.82 9.83 13.93
N PRO A 139 -9.27 8.78 14.57
CA PRO A 139 -10.08 7.65 15.05
C PRO A 139 -11.13 8.05 16.09
N GLU A 140 -10.77 8.95 17.01
CA GLU A 140 -11.70 9.49 18.01
C GLU A 140 -12.80 10.30 17.34
N MET A 141 -12.45 11.20 16.40
CA MET A 141 -13.44 11.96 15.63
C MET A 141 -14.41 11.04 14.89
N LYS A 142 -13.93 9.97 14.25
CA LYS A 142 -14.77 8.96 13.59
C LYS A 142 -15.69 8.24 14.58
N LYS A 143 -15.17 7.86 15.74
CA LYS A 143 -15.96 7.25 16.82
C LYS A 143 -17.08 8.19 17.28
N THR A 144 -16.78 9.46 17.53
CA THR A 144 -17.75 10.48 17.92
C THR A 144 -18.85 10.64 16.87
N VAL A 145 -18.50 10.69 15.58
CA VAL A 145 -19.50 10.73 14.50
C VAL A 145 -20.37 9.48 14.52
N GLY A 146 -19.77 8.29 14.60
CA GLY A 146 -20.48 7.02 14.61
C GLY A 146 -21.50 6.90 15.76
N GLU A 147 -21.09 7.22 16.99
CA GLU A 147 -21.95 7.17 18.17
C GLU A 147 -23.14 8.13 18.05
N ASN A 148 -22.90 9.35 17.56
CA ASN A 148 -23.97 10.34 17.41
C ASN A 148 -24.93 9.99 16.26
N VAL A 149 -24.42 9.48 15.14
CA VAL A 149 -25.26 8.99 14.03
C VAL A 149 -26.12 7.81 14.49
N ALA A 150 -25.55 6.85 15.22
CA ALA A 150 -26.30 5.72 15.77
C ALA A 150 -27.39 6.19 16.74
N LYS A 151 -27.05 7.09 17.67
CA LYS A 151 -28.01 7.66 18.62
C LYS A 151 -29.15 8.41 17.92
N ALA A 152 -28.87 9.18 16.88
CA ALA A 152 -29.87 9.96 16.16
C ALA A 152 -30.79 9.11 15.27
N ASN A 153 -30.29 7.99 14.72
CA ASN A 153 -30.98 7.23 13.68
C ASN A 153 -31.42 5.82 14.11
N GLY A 154 -30.98 5.32 15.26
CA GLY A 154 -31.21 3.94 15.71
C GLY A 154 -32.69 3.55 15.69
N ALA A 155 -33.56 4.36 16.30
CA ALA A 155 -35.00 4.11 16.34
C ALA A 155 -35.65 4.00 14.95
N GLN A 156 -35.10 4.66 13.93
CA GLN A 156 -35.60 4.58 12.56
C GLN A 156 -35.01 3.40 11.77
N ILE A 157 -33.74 3.05 12.01
CA ILE A 157 -33.00 2.07 11.21
C ILE A 157 -33.14 0.66 11.77
N GLU A 158 -33.19 0.47 13.09
CA GLU A 158 -33.29 -0.85 13.72
C GLU A 158 -34.47 -1.68 13.19
N PRO A 159 -35.71 -1.16 13.08
CA PRO A 159 -36.82 -1.95 12.54
C PRO A 159 -36.59 -2.39 11.09
N LYS A 160 -36.00 -1.51 10.27
CA LYS A 160 -35.68 -1.79 8.86
C LYS A 160 -34.59 -2.85 8.73
N MET A 161 -33.65 -2.88 9.67
CA MET A 161 -32.61 -3.89 9.73
C MET A 161 -33.19 -5.27 10.07
N THR A 162 -34.09 -5.35 11.06
CA THR A 162 -34.81 -6.59 11.38
C THR A 162 -35.61 -7.10 10.18
N GLU A 163 -36.31 -6.21 9.48
CA GLU A 163 -37.07 -6.58 8.27
C GLU A 163 -36.14 -7.14 7.18
N LEU A 164 -34.98 -6.51 6.97
CA LEU A 164 -33.98 -7.00 6.02
C LEU A 164 -33.46 -8.39 6.42
N GLN A 165 -33.10 -8.60 7.69
CA GLN A 165 -32.64 -9.89 8.20
C GLN A 165 -33.65 -11.00 7.92
N ASN A 166 -34.94 -10.73 8.14
CA ASN A 166 -36.02 -11.67 7.84
C ASN A 166 -36.10 -12.01 6.35
N ARG A 167 -36.06 -10.99 5.47
CA ARG A 167 -36.09 -11.21 4.01
C ARG A 167 -34.87 -12.00 3.52
N VAL A 168 -33.68 -11.71 4.04
CA VAL A 168 -32.46 -12.45 3.71
C VAL A 168 -32.58 -13.90 4.18
N GLY A 169 -33.01 -14.14 5.41
CA GLY A 169 -33.22 -15.50 5.94
C GLY A 169 -34.22 -16.32 5.10
N LEU A 170 -35.31 -15.70 4.65
CA LEU A 170 -36.27 -16.35 3.75
C LEU A 170 -35.64 -16.75 2.40
N ARG A 171 -34.83 -15.87 1.80
CA ARG A 171 -34.13 -16.15 0.54
C ARG A 171 -33.12 -17.29 0.69
N LEU A 172 -32.40 -17.34 1.80
CA LEU A 172 -31.44 -18.40 2.08
C LEU A 172 -32.12 -19.77 2.27
N ARG A 173 -33.24 -19.82 3.02
CA ARG A 173 -34.03 -21.05 3.16
C ARG A 173 -34.55 -21.58 1.82
N ALA A 174 -35.14 -20.70 1.02
CA ALA A 174 -35.62 -21.06 -0.31
C ALA A 174 -34.48 -21.61 -1.22
N ALA A 175 -33.26 -21.07 -1.10
CA ALA A 175 -32.12 -21.53 -1.89
C ALA A 175 -31.61 -22.93 -1.49
N VAL A 176 -31.85 -23.37 -0.25
CA VAL A 176 -31.49 -24.73 0.22
C VAL A 176 -32.66 -25.71 0.16
N GLY A 177 -33.78 -25.33 -0.46
CA GLY A 177 -34.96 -26.18 -0.62
C GLY A 177 -35.81 -26.35 0.63
N GLN A 178 -35.75 -25.39 1.57
CA GLN A 178 -36.65 -25.29 2.74
C GLN A 178 -37.63 -24.13 2.61
#